data_AF-J6ETT6-F1
#
_entry.id   AF-J6ETT6-F1
#
_cell.length_a   1.000
_cell.length_b   1.000
_cell.length_c   1.000
_cell.angle_alpha   90.00
_cell.angle_beta   90.00
_cell.angle_gamma   90.00
#
_symmetry.space_group_name_H-M   'P 1'
#
loop_
_entity.id
_entity.type
_entity.pdbx_description
1 polymer ?
#
loop_
_entity_poly.entity_id
_entity_poly.type
_entity_poly.pdbx_seq_one_letter_code
_entity_poly.pdbx_strand_id
1 'polypeptide(L)'
;MPEHVRVAQTDDEVWMVFMNSEPNNQLTAEFIGQLNGALDNVEQQWKDAGSKGGALVITSQIPKSFSAGIAEADSKDTKFINEVFEPLKTRLLTYPLVTIAAINGDALGAGFLLALLCDHRTIHSSKGTYSLQDAVLGHSIPDILKVMMKDAKAAEDTAGGKVWSTDDLYDAGLVEEVIDNGGMNLGMLGERSGEIAAEKGEASADGKHGKSKLQKFKDVLSKVKGKL
;
A
#
# COMPACT_ATOMS: atom_id res chain seq x y z
N MET A 1 0.54 -16.86 18.36
CA MET A 1 0.52 -15.44 17.97
C MET A 1 -0.72 -15.23 17.12
N PRO A 2 -1.45 -14.12 17.27
CA PRO A 2 -2.62 -13.82 16.44
C PRO A 2 -2.25 -13.72 14.95
N GLU A 3 -3.11 -14.24 14.09
CA GLU A 3 -2.94 -14.12 12.63
C GLU A 3 -3.45 -12.74 12.19
N HIS A 4 -2.54 -11.87 11.77
CA HIS A 4 -2.83 -10.51 11.30
C HIS A 4 -2.90 -10.42 9.77
N VAL A 5 -2.28 -11.37 9.06
CA VAL A 5 -2.21 -11.37 7.61
C VAL A 5 -2.55 -12.74 7.06
N ARG A 6 -3.49 -12.78 6.12
CA ARG A 6 -3.85 -14.00 5.37
C ARG A 6 -3.62 -13.77 3.89
N VAL A 7 -3.09 -14.79 3.20
CA VAL A 7 -2.95 -14.79 1.74
C VAL A 7 -3.95 -15.76 1.13
N ALA A 8 -4.59 -15.37 0.02
CA ALA A 8 -5.32 -16.28 -0.84
C ALA A 8 -4.97 -16.03 -2.30
N GLN A 9 -4.82 -17.08 -3.08
CA GLN A 9 -4.68 -16.98 -4.53
C GLN A 9 -6.08 -17.11 -5.15
N THR A 10 -6.50 -16.14 -5.95
CA THR A 10 -7.84 -16.12 -6.58
C THR A 10 -7.83 -16.63 -8.02
N ASP A 11 -6.66 -16.60 -8.66
CA ASP A 11 -6.37 -17.19 -9.97
C ASP A 11 -4.84 -17.47 -10.07
N ASP A 12 -4.38 -18.13 -11.12
CA ASP A 12 -2.96 -18.54 -11.29
C ASP A 12 -1.96 -17.38 -11.13
N GLU A 13 -2.36 -16.14 -11.39
CA GLU A 13 -1.48 -14.96 -11.36
C GLU A 13 -1.95 -13.84 -10.39
N VAL A 14 -3.00 -14.06 -9.59
CA VAL A 14 -3.53 -13.03 -8.68
C VAL A 14 -3.55 -13.51 -7.24
N TRP A 15 -2.88 -12.75 -6.38
CA TRP A 15 -2.83 -12.97 -4.94
C TRP A 15 -3.52 -11.84 -4.18
N MET A 16 -4.34 -12.21 -3.20
CA MET A 16 -5.01 -11.33 -2.26
C MET A 16 -4.34 -11.44 -0.89
N VAL A 17 -3.82 -10.33 -0.38
CA VAL A 17 -3.31 -10.17 0.98
C VAL A 17 -4.35 -9.42 1.81
N PHE A 18 -4.84 -10.10 2.84
CA PHE A 18 -5.87 -9.61 3.74
C PHE A 18 -5.25 -9.19 5.07
N MET A 19 -5.41 -7.92 5.43
CA MET A 19 -4.97 -7.33 6.70
C MET A 19 -6.10 -7.39 7.74
N ASN A 20 -5.81 -7.92 8.92
CA ASN A 20 -6.74 -8.05 10.04
C ASN A 20 -6.04 -7.91 11.42
N SER A 21 -5.17 -6.91 11.56
CA SER A 21 -4.58 -6.56 12.87
C SER A 21 -5.53 -5.62 13.62
N GLU A 22 -6.40 -6.18 14.44
CA GLU A 22 -7.42 -5.41 15.17
C GLU A 22 -6.81 -4.34 16.11
N PRO A 23 -7.50 -3.22 16.34
CA PRO A 23 -8.83 -2.89 15.82
C PRO A 23 -8.83 -2.15 14.47
N ASN A 24 -7.66 -1.75 13.94
CA ASN A 24 -7.60 -0.79 12.82
C ASN A 24 -6.34 -0.93 11.93
N ASN A 25 -5.70 -2.10 11.92
CA ASN A 25 -4.43 -2.37 11.23
C ASN A 25 -3.35 -1.34 11.56
N GLN A 26 -3.20 -1.00 12.83
CA GLN A 26 -2.06 -0.23 13.30
C GLN A 26 -0.77 -1.01 12.98
N LEU A 27 0.19 -0.32 12.34
CA LEU A 27 1.45 -0.87 11.84
C LEU A 27 2.42 -1.14 12.99
N THR A 28 2.19 -2.21 13.74
CA THR A 28 3.12 -2.72 14.77
C THR A 28 4.24 -3.54 14.13
N ALA A 29 5.33 -3.78 14.87
CA ALA A 29 6.42 -4.63 14.39
C ALA A 29 5.98 -6.05 14.06
N GLU A 30 5.07 -6.62 14.87
CA GLU A 30 4.51 -7.96 14.64
C GLU A 30 3.69 -7.99 13.34
N PHE A 31 2.79 -7.01 13.14
CA PHE A 31 1.97 -6.95 11.94
C PHE A 31 2.81 -6.70 10.67
N ILE A 32 3.78 -5.78 10.72
CA ILE A 32 4.71 -5.55 9.60
C ILE A 32 5.52 -6.81 9.29
N GLY A 33 5.96 -7.55 10.32
CA GLY A 33 6.64 -8.84 10.15
C GLY A 33 5.79 -9.87 9.41
N GLN A 34 4.52 -10.02 9.79
CA GLN A 34 3.58 -10.91 9.10
C GLN A 34 3.29 -10.45 7.66
N LEU A 35 3.18 -9.14 7.43
CA LEU A 35 2.97 -8.58 6.09
C LEU A 35 4.17 -8.86 5.17
N ASN A 36 5.41 -8.68 5.66
CA ASN A 36 6.61 -9.06 4.91
C ASN A 36 6.65 -10.57 4.62
N GLY A 37 6.30 -11.41 5.58
CA GLY A 37 6.21 -12.86 5.36
C GLY A 37 5.18 -13.24 4.28
N ALA A 38 4.04 -12.54 4.23
CA ALA A 38 3.05 -12.71 3.18
C ALA A 38 3.58 -12.27 1.81
N LEU A 39 4.31 -11.15 1.74
CA LEU A 39 4.97 -10.69 0.52
C LEU A 39 6.03 -11.68 0.03
N ASP A 40 6.79 -12.30 0.93
CA ASP A 40 7.77 -13.32 0.59
C ASP A 40 7.11 -14.60 0.05
N ASN A 41 6.01 -15.02 0.69
CA ASN A 41 5.23 -16.16 0.26
C ASN A 41 4.67 -15.97 -1.17
N VAL A 42 4.06 -14.81 -1.44
CA VAL A 42 3.52 -14.47 -2.77
C VAL A 42 4.64 -14.42 -3.83
N GLU A 43 5.77 -13.79 -3.53
CA GLU A 43 6.89 -13.73 -4.48
C GLU A 43 7.44 -15.13 -4.78
N GLN A 44 7.53 -16.00 -3.77
CA GLN A 44 8.00 -17.37 -3.98
C GLN A 44 7.02 -18.19 -4.84
N GLN A 45 5.72 -18.11 -4.57
CA GLN A 45 4.71 -18.78 -5.40
C GLN A 45 4.77 -18.32 -6.86
N TRP A 46 4.91 -17.01 -7.08
CA TRP A 46 5.06 -16.44 -8.42
C TRP A 46 6.32 -16.93 -9.15
N LYS A 47 7.45 -17.06 -8.44
CA LYS A 47 8.69 -17.65 -8.99
C LYS A 47 8.50 -19.11 -9.36
N ASP A 48 7.89 -19.89 -8.47
CA ASP A 48 7.64 -21.32 -8.67
C ASP A 48 6.68 -21.57 -9.84
N ALA A 49 5.74 -20.66 -10.09
CA ALA A 49 4.86 -20.67 -11.26
C ALA A 49 5.55 -20.24 -12.58
N GLY A 50 6.84 -19.91 -12.53
CA GLY A 50 7.64 -19.57 -13.72
C GLY A 50 7.59 -18.09 -14.12
N SER A 51 7.10 -17.20 -13.25
CA SER A 51 7.20 -15.74 -13.43
C SER A 51 6.55 -15.20 -14.71
N LYS A 52 5.43 -15.80 -15.17
CA LYS A 52 4.78 -15.48 -16.46
C LYS A 52 3.91 -14.21 -16.45
N GLY A 53 3.57 -13.75 -15.26
CA GLY A 53 2.68 -12.63 -14.98
C GLY A 53 2.33 -12.68 -13.50
N GLY A 54 1.90 -11.58 -12.89
CA GLY A 54 1.51 -11.61 -11.49
C GLY A 54 1.16 -10.26 -10.89
N ALA A 55 0.08 -10.23 -10.12
CA ALA A 55 -0.33 -9.07 -9.34
C ALA A 55 -0.77 -9.45 -7.92
N LEU A 56 -0.57 -8.51 -7.00
CA LEU A 56 -0.91 -8.63 -5.60
C LEU A 56 -1.88 -7.52 -5.21
N VAL A 57 -3.01 -7.87 -4.62
CA VAL A 57 -3.96 -6.93 -4.00
C VAL A 57 -3.79 -6.97 -2.49
N ILE A 58 -3.59 -5.81 -1.88
CA ILE A 58 -3.59 -5.63 -0.41
C ILE A 58 -4.89 -4.96 -0.01
N THR A 59 -5.64 -5.58 0.88
CA THR A 59 -6.91 -5.05 1.40
C THR A 59 -7.08 -5.36 2.89
N SER A 60 -8.07 -4.75 3.54
CA SER A 60 -8.40 -5.07 4.93
C SER A 60 -9.70 -5.85 5.07
N GLN A 61 -9.73 -6.76 6.04
CA GLN A 61 -10.94 -7.42 6.53
C GLN A 61 -11.62 -6.64 7.66
N ILE A 62 -10.98 -5.60 8.21
CA ILE A 62 -11.56 -4.72 9.22
C ILE A 62 -12.51 -3.74 8.53
N PRO A 63 -13.81 -3.73 8.88
CA PRO A 63 -14.77 -2.83 8.26
C PRO A 63 -14.38 -1.35 8.43
N LYS A 64 -14.38 -0.60 7.32
CA LYS A 64 -14.08 0.84 7.28
C LYS A 64 -12.69 1.25 7.80
N SER A 65 -11.75 0.33 7.90
CA SER A 65 -10.38 0.66 8.31
C SER A 65 -9.39 -0.06 7.43
N PHE A 66 -8.73 0.67 6.52
CA PHE A 66 -7.60 0.14 5.78
C PHE A 66 -6.38 0.03 6.69
N SER A 67 -5.93 1.14 7.27
CA SER A 67 -4.87 1.15 8.29
C SER A 67 -4.77 2.49 9.00
N ALA A 68 -4.67 2.46 10.33
CA ALA A 68 -4.39 3.63 11.17
C ALA A 68 -2.92 4.09 11.15
N GLY A 69 -2.03 3.36 10.46
CA GLY A 69 -0.60 3.68 10.40
C GLY A 69 0.16 3.32 11.67
N ILE A 70 1.28 4.00 11.89
CA ILE A 70 2.17 3.75 13.04
C ILE A 70 1.67 4.57 14.24
N ALA A 71 1.68 3.99 15.45
CA ALA A 71 1.37 4.76 16.66
C ALA A 71 2.34 5.92 16.85
N GLU A 72 1.88 7.02 17.45
CA GLU A 72 2.72 8.19 17.71
C GLU A 72 3.98 7.86 18.54
N ALA A 73 3.90 6.91 19.47
CA ALA A 73 5.04 6.47 20.26
C ALA A 73 6.13 5.82 19.38
N ASP A 74 5.71 4.89 18.50
CA ASP A 74 6.59 4.16 17.59
C ASP A 74 7.10 5.06 16.45
N SER A 75 6.32 6.08 16.05
CA SER A 75 6.73 7.01 14.99
C SER A 75 7.88 7.92 15.42
N LYS A 76 8.04 8.12 16.72
CA LYS A 76 9.17 8.86 17.32
C LYS A 76 10.37 7.95 17.62
N ASP A 77 10.21 6.63 17.55
CA ASP A 77 11.29 5.68 17.70
C ASP A 77 12.03 5.51 16.37
N THR A 78 13.21 6.12 16.27
CA THR A 78 14.06 6.05 15.08
C THR A 78 14.48 4.61 14.75
N LYS A 79 14.60 3.74 15.76
CA LYS A 79 14.92 2.34 15.54
C LYS A 79 13.75 1.61 14.89
N PHE A 80 12.53 1.82 15.39
CA PHE A 80 11.33 1.27 14.76
C PHE A 80 11.21 1.72 13.31
N ILE A 81 11.36 3.02 13.04
CA ILE A 81 11.30 3.55 11.68
C ILE A 81 12.35 2.89 10.78
N ASN A 82 13.62 2.87 11.19
CA ASN A 82 14.71 2.40 10.33
C ASN A 82 14.76 0.87 10.17
N GLU A 83 14.45 0.11 11.22
CA GLU A 83 14.60 -1.36 11.22
C GLU A 83 13.30 -2.09 10.88
N VAL A 84 12.14 -1.44 11.02
CA VAL A 84 10.82 -2.09 10.81
C VAL A 84 10.09 -1.49 9.62
N PHE A 85 9.89 -0.16 9.60
CA PHE A 85 9.04 0.47 8.58
C PHE A 85 9.77 0.75 7.26
N GLU A 86 10.99 1.27 7.30
CA GLU A 86 11.81 1.54 6.10
C GLU A 86 12.05 0.29 5.22
N PRO A 87 12.29 -0.91 5.79
CA PRO A 87 12.36 -2.14 5.01
C PRO A 87 11.06 -2.48 4.28
N LEU A 88 9.90 -2.37 4.94
CA LEU A 88 8.59 -2.58 4.29
C LEU A 88 8.38 -1.60 3.13
N LYS A 89 8.70 -0.32 3.34
CA LYS A 89 8.62 0.70 2.28
C LYS A 89 9.51 0.34 1.10
N THR A 90 10.77 0.01 1.37
CA THR A 90 11.74 -0.40 0.33
C THR A 90 11.26 -1.65 -0.41
N ARG A 91 10.66 -2.60 0.32
CA ARG A 91 10.11 -3.83 -0.22
C ARG A 91 9.01 -3.55 -1.23
N LEU A 92 8.03 -2.72 -0.89
CA LEU A 92 6.93 -2.36 -1.81
C LEU A 92 7.42 -1.55 -3.01
N LEU A 93 8.35 -0.61 -2.81
CA LEU A 93 8.94 0.18 -3.90
C LEU A 93 9.74 -0.66 -4.89
N THR A 94 10.18 -1.86 -4.51
CA THR A 94 11.00 -2.74 -5.35
C THR A 94 10.33 -4.09 -5.62
N TYR A 95 9.07 -4.26 -5.22
CA TYR A 95 8.35 -5.53 -5.33
C TYR A 95 8.19 -5.95 -6.81
N PRO A 96 8.42 -7.22 -7.17
CA PRO A 96 8.45 -7.66 -8.56
C PRO A 96 7.08 -7.74 -9.22
N LEU A 97 6.02 -7.95 -8.43
CA LEU A 97 4.64 -8.01 -8.91
C LEU A 97 4.00 -6.62 -8.92
N VAL A 98 3.00 -6.42 -9.79
CA VAL A 98 2.12 -5.25 -9.72
C VAL A 98 1.39 -5.29 -8.37
N THR A 99 1.44 -4.19 -7.64
CA THR A 99 0.80 -4.06 -6.32
C THR A 99 -0.42 -3.15 -6.40
N ILE A 100 -1.53 -3.59 -5.83
CA ILE A 100 -2.80 -2.87 -5.81
C ILE A 100 -3.24 -2.70 -4.36
N ALA A 101 -3.52 -1.47 -3.95
CA ALA A 101 -4.19 -1.20 -2.68
C ALA A 101 -5.70 -1.13 -2.92
N ALA A 102 -6.47 -1.99 -2.25
CA ALA A 102 -7.92 -1.94 -2.24
C ALA A 102 -8.39 -1.35 -0.91
N ILE A 103 -8.61 -0.03 -0.93
CA ILE A 103 -8.85 0.81 0.25
C ILE A 103 -10.34 0.74 0.62
N ASN A 104 -10.64 0.01 1.68
CA ASN A 104 -11.99 -0.26 2.16
C ASN A 104 -12.51 0.73 3.23
N GLY A 105 -11.69 1.70 3.63
CA GLY A 105 -12.03 2.71 4.64
C GLY A 105 -10.82 3.51 5.08
N ASP A 106 -10.82 4.01 6.33
CA ASP A 106 -9.83 4.95 6.85
C ASP A 106 -8.38 4.51 6.57
N ALA A 107 -7.59 5.42 6.02
CA ALA A 107 -6.16 5.23 5.81
C ALA A 107 -5.43 6.46 6.36
N LEU A 108 -4.67 6.29 7.44
CA LEU A 108 -4.07 7.39 8.18
C LEU A 108 -2.56 7.19 8.31
N GLY A 109 -1.82 8.29 8.28
CA GLY A 109 -0.38 8.27 8.52
C GLY A 109 0.36 7.37 7.54
N ALA A 110 1.24 6.55 8.11
CA ALA A 110 1.93 5.46 7.41
C ALA A 110 0.98 4.42 6.77
N GLY A 111 -0.27 4.31 7.22
CA GLY A 111 -1.29 3.45 6.64
C GLY A 111 -1.81 3.96 5.29
N PHE A 112 -1.92 5.29 5.13
CA PHE A 112 -2.17 5.87 3.81
C PHE A 112 -0.93 5.84 2.93
N LEU A 113 0.26 6.06 3.51
CA LEU A 113 1.52 5.87 2.79
C LEU A 113 1.64 4.44 2.24
N LEU A 114 1.26 3.42 3.01
CA LEU A 114 1.23 2.02 2.57
C LEU A 114 0.41 1.84 1.28
N ALA A 115 -0.76 2.46 1.19
CA ALA A 115 -1.59 2.44 -0.02
C ALA A 115 -0.93 3.18 -1.20
N LEU A 116 -0.31 4.34 -0.94
CA LEU A 116 0.40 5.13 -1.95
C LEU A 116 1.65 4.42 -2.51
N LEU A 117 2.30 3.56 -1.72
CA LEU A 117 3.45 2.76 -2.15
C LEU A 117 3.08 1.64 -3.13
N CYS A 118 1.80 1.28 -3.23
CA CYS A 118 1.32 0.35 -4.24
C CYS A 118 1.37 1.00 -5.64
N ASP A 119 1.32 0.21 -6.70
CA ASP A 119 1.35 0.72 -8.07
C ASP A 119 0.01 1.33 -8.48
N HIS A 120 -1.09 0.76 -7.99
CA HIS A 120 -2.45 1.17 -8.28
C HIS A 120 -3.27 1.19 -6.98
N ARG A 121 -4.27 2.06 -6.91
CA ARG A 121 -5.23 2.13 -5.80
C ARG A 121 -6.63 2.10 -6.35
N THR A 122 -7.45 1.33 -5.67
CA THR A 122 -8.90 1.33 -5.79
C THR A 122 -9.48 1.68 -4.43
N ILE A 123 -10.60 2.38 -4.40
CA ILE A 123 -11.21 2.84 -3.16
C ILE A 123 -12.70 2.57 -3.16
N HIS A 124 -13.23 2.17 -2.03
CA HIS A 124 -14.67 2.06 -1.85
C HIS A 124 -15.32 3.45 -1.77
N SER A 125 -16.50 3.63 -2.37
CA SER A 125 -17.24 4.90 -2.38
C SER A 125 -17.69 5.38 -0.99
N SER A 126 -17.69 4.51 0.01
CA SER A 126 -18.04 4.89 1.39
C SER A 126 -17.09 5.93 1.95
N LYS A 127 -17.64 6.86 2.73
CA LYS A 127 -16.85 7.85 3.47
C LYS A 127 -15.78 7.18 4.33
N GLY A 128 -14.55 7.67 4.18
CA GLY A 128 -13.42 7.42 5.06
C GLY A 128 -12.59 8.69 5.24
N THR A 129 -11.58 8.59 6.08
CA THR A 129 -10.62 9.64 6.39
C THR A 129 -9.26 9.25 5.81
N TYR A 130 -8.71 10.09 4.95
CA TYR A 130 -7.43 9.83 4.29
C TYR A 130 -6.47 10.97 4.54
N SER A 131 -5.33 10.71 5.16
CA SER A 131 -4.30 11.74 5.41
C SER A 131 -2.97 11.11 5.80
N LEU A 132 -1.87 11.70 5.36
CA LEU A 132 -0.53 11.27 5.78
C LEU A 132 -0.12 11.80 7.15
N GLN A 133 -0.77 12.86 7.67
CA GLN A 133 -0.55 13.42 9.02
C GLN A 133 0.90 13.83 9.38
N ASP A 134 1.91 13.63 8.51
CA ASP A 134 3.32 13.94 8.80
C ASP A 134 3.50 15.39 9.28
N ALA A 135 2.88 16.35 8.60
CA ALA A 135 2.95 17.76 8.95
C ALA A 135 2.35 18.06 10.33
N VAL A 136 1.24 17.38 10.68
CA VAL A 136 0.57 17.52 11.97
C VAL A 136 1.39 16.88 13.09
N LEU A 137 2.08 15.77 12.79
CA LEU A 137 2.96 15.05 13.72
C LEU A 137 4.39 15.62 13.80
N GLY A 138 4.70 16.64 12.99
CA GLY A 138 6.04 17.24 12.93
C GLY A 138 7.10 16.38 12.25
N HIS A 139 6.69 15.36 11.49
CA HIS A 139 7.59 14.53 10.69
C HIS A 139 7.98 15.23 9.38
N SER A 140 9.18 14.91 8.90
CA SER A 140 9.59 15.33 7.56
C SER A 140 8.79 14.59 6.50
N ILE A 141 8.36 15.31 5.47
CA ILE A 141 7.61 14.73 4.37
C ILE A 141 8.46 13.68 3.64
N PRO A 142 7.94 12.45 3.45
CA PRO A 142 8.66 11.42 2.73
C PRO A 142 9.00 11.87 1.30
N ASP A 143 10.28 11.89 0.95
CA ASP A 143 10.76 12.28 -0.40
C ASP A 143 10.09 11.48 -1.52
N ILE A 144 9.65 10.25 -1.22
CA ILE A 144 8.94 9.38 -2.14
C ILE A 144 7.64 10.00 -2.67
N LEU A 145 6.97 10.84 -1.88
CA LEU A 145 5.72 11.49 -2.29
C LEU A 145 5.94 12.41 -3.50
N LYS A 146 7.11 13.04 -3.61
CA LYS A 146 7.46 13.89 -4.77
C LYS A 146 7.57 13.09 -6.06
N VAL A 147 7.84 11.79 -5.97
CA VAL A 147 7.91 10.87 -7.13
C VAL A 147 6.54 10.25 -7.42
N MET A 148 5.73 10.03 -6.39
CA MET A 148 4.41 9.40 -6.53
C MET A 148 3.33 10.40 -6.96
N MET A 149 3.37 11.63 -6.46
CA MET A 149 2.39 12.67 -6.75
C MET A 149 2.86 13.52 -7.92
N LYS A 150 2.20 13.36 -9.07
CA LYS A 150 2.48 14.15 -10.28
C LYS A 150 1.88 15.55 -10.21
N ASP A 151 0.78 15.69 -9.48
CA ASP A 151 0.10 16.96 -9.29
C ASP A 151 0.78 17.74 -8.15
N ALA A 152 1.30 18.93 -8.49
CA ALA A 152 2.00 19.78 -7.54
C ALA A 152 1.09 20.30 -6.42
N LYS A 153 -0.20 20.52 -6.72
CA LYS A 153 -1.19 20.93 -5.73
C LYS A 153 -1.51 19.79 -4.77
N ALA A 154 -1.65 18.57 -5.29
CA ALA A 154 -1.84 17.39 -4.46
C ALA A 154 -0.64 17.16 -3.51
N ALA A 155 0.58 17.37 -4.02
CA ALA A 155 1.79 17.30 -3.20
C ALA A 155 1.82 18.38 -2.10
N GLU A 156 1.45 19.63 -2.42
CA GLU A 156 1.36 20.72 -1.44
C GLU A 156 0.27 20.47 -0.39
N ASP A 157 -0.92 20.07 -0.82
CA ASP A 157 -2.04 19.79 0.07
C ASP A 157 -1.71 18.63 1.04
N THR A 158 -1.11 17.58 0.52
CA THR A 158 -0.60 16.47 1.34
C THR A 158 0.46 16.99 2.31
N ALA A 159 1.34 17.88 1.85
CA ALA A 159 2.36 18.49 2.67
C ALA A 159 1.81 19.39 3.78
N GLY A 160 0.65 19.99 3.57
CA GLY A 160 -0.09 20.75 4.59
C GLY A 160 -0.90 19.88 5.54
N GLY A 161 -0.88 18.54 5.39
CA GLY A 161 -1.66 17.64 6.23
C GLY A 161 -3.14 17.59 5.89
N LYS A 162 -3.52 17.83 4.62
CA LYS A 162 -4.91 17.75 4.17
C LYS A 162 -5.54 16.40 4.56
N VAL A 163 -6.80 16.49 4.99
CA VAL A 163 -7.70 15.35 5.12
C VAL A 163 -8.52 15.30 3.84
N TRP A 164 -8.38 14.22 3.09
CA TRP A 164 -9.00 14.04 1.78
C TRP A 164 -10.34 13.34 1.92
N SER A 165 -11.30 13.69 1.06
CA SER A 165 -12.45 12.84 0.75
C SER A 165 -12.13 11.86 -0.38
N THR A 166 -13.00 10.87 -0.60
CA THR A 166 -12.87 9.92 -1.73
C THR A 166 -12.84 10.65 -3.08
N ASP A 167 -13.70 11.64 -3.27
CA ASP A 167 -13.76 12.43 -4.49
C ASP A 167 -12.48 13.25 -4.69
N ASP A 168 -11.98 13.90 -3.62
CA ASP A 168 -10.71 14.64 -3.69
C ASP A 168 -9.54 13.74 -4.08
N LEU A 169 -9.50 12.48 -3.60
CA LEU A 169 -8.46 11.53 -3.95
C LEU A 169 -8.50 11.12 -5.42
N TYR A 170 -9.70 10.92 -5.95
CA TYR A 170 -9.89 10.59 -7.37
C TYR A 170 -9.49 11.78 -8.25
N ASP A 171 -10.00 12.97 -7.94
CA ASP A 171 -9.72 14.20 -8.69
C ASP A 171 -8.23 14.58 -8.67
N ALA A 172 -7.55 14.34 -7.54
CA ALA A 172 -6.11 14.55 -7.42
C ALA A 172 -5.25 13.44 -8.07
N GLY A 173 -5.87 12.39 -8.60
CA GLY A 173 -5.16 11.23 -9.16
C GLY A 173 -4.38 10.43 -8.13
N LEU A 174 -4.74 10.52 -6.85
CA LEU A 174 -4.18 9.73 -5.76
C LEU A 174 -4.82 8.33 -5.69
N VAL A 175 -6.00 8.17 -6.27
CA VAL A 175 -6.66 6.87 -6.49
C VAL A 175 -7.11 6.80 -7.94
N GLU A 176 -6.96 5.63 -8.56
CA GLU A 176 -7.30 5.45 -9.97
C GLU A 176 -8.76 5.05 -10.22
N GLU A 177 -9.41 4.37 -9.27
CA GLU A 177 -10.79 3.91 -9.44
C GLU A 177 -11.58 3.97 -8.12
N VAL A 178 -12.79 4.55 -8.19
CA VAL A 178 -13.78 4.56 -7.10
C VAL A 178 -14.82 3.50 -7.40
N ILE A 179 -15.02 2.57 -6.47
CA ILE A 179 -15.95 1.45 -6.60
C ILE A 179 -17.15 1.69 -5.71
N ASP A 180 -18.32 1.85 -6.33
CA ASP A 180 -19.59 2.07 -5.64
C ASP A 180 -20.47 0.82 -5.66
N ASN A 181 -20.86 0.35 -4.47
CA ASN A 181 -21.56 -0.91 -4.28
C ASN A 181 -22.94 -0.75 -3.63
N GLY A 182 -23.48 0.47 -3.54
CA GLY A 182 -24.80 0.69 -2.93
C GLY A 182 -24.91 0.19 -1.48
N GLY A 183 -23.82 0.26 -0.71
CA GLY A 183 -23.75 -0.29 0.66
C GLY A 183 -22.31 -0.58 1.10
N MET A 184 -22.11 -1.35 2.18
CA MET A 184 -20.78 -1.73 2.70
C MET A 184 -20.26 -3.07 2.14
N ASN A 185 -20.68 -3.47 0.94
CA ASN A 185 -20.25 -4.76 0.38
C ASN A 185 -18.79 -4.66 -0.09
N LEU A 186 -17.87 -5.16 0.75
CA LEU A 186 -16.43 -5.23 0.43
C LEU A 186 -16.10 -6.29 -0.63
N GLY A 187 -17.03 -7.21 -0.92
CA GLY A 187 -16.83 -8.27 -1.90
C GLY A 187 -16.52 -7.71 -3.30
N MET A 188 -17.27 -6.71 -3.74
CA MET A 188 -17.08 -6.11 -5.08
C MET A 188 -15.83 -5.23 -5.16
N LEU A 189 -15.42 -4.59 -4.05
CA LEU A 189 -14.10 -3.91 -4.01
C LEU A 189 -13.00 -4.95 -4.28
N GLY A 190 -12.98 -6.04 -3.52
CA GLY A 190 -11.98 -7.10 -3.69
C GLY A 190 -12.04 -7.75 -5.07
N GLU A 191 -13.24 -8.03 -5.58
CA GLU A 191 -13.46 -8.59 -6.93
C GLU A 191 -12.92 -7.67 -8.01
N ARG A 192 -13.31 -6.39 -8.02
CA ARG A 192 -12.85 -5.42 -9.02
C ARG A 192 -11.35 -5.17 -8.92
N SER A 193 -10.79 -5.07 -7.71
CA SER A 193 -9.34 -4.98 -7.54
C SER A 193 -8.62 -6.23 -8.08
N GLY A 194 -9.22 -7.41 -7.95
CA GLY A 194 -8.72 -8.67 -8.50
C GLY A 194 -8.76 -8.71 -10.03
N GLU A 195 -9.83 -8.21 -10.65
CA GLU A 195 -9.92 -8.04 -12.11
C GLU A 195 -8.80 -7.12 -12.63
N ILE A 196 -8.63 -5.96 -11.99
CA ILE A 196 -7.56 -5.01 -12.34
C ILE A 196 -6.18 -5.66 -12.13
N ALA A 197 -6.03 -6.50 -11.12
CA ALA A 197 -4.82 -7.28 -10.88
C ALA A 197 -4.52 -8.20 -12.06
N ALA A 198 -5.52 -8.96 -12.53
CA ALA A 198 -5.39 -9.83 -13.69
C ALA A 198 -5.05 -9.05 -14.96
N GLU A 199 -5.72 -7.92 -15.20
CA GLU A 199 -5.47 -7.05 -16.36
C GLU A 199 -4.03 -6.48 -16.38
N LYS A 200 -3.48 -6.17 -15.20
CA LYS A 200 -2.15 -5.54 -15.09
C LYS A 200 -1.01 -6.54 -14.87
N GLY A 201 -1.31 -7.78 -14.50
CA GLY A 201 -0.34 -8.79 -14.07
C GLY A 201 0.73 -9.12 -15.10
N GLU A 202 0.43 -9.01 -16.40
CA GLU A 202 1.38 -9.26 -17.49
C GLU A 202 2.65 -8.39 -17.37
N ALA A 203 2.53 -7.17 -16.83
CA ALA A 203 3.67 -6.25 -16.66
C ALA A 203 4.79 -6.85 -15.79
N SER A 204 4.44 -7.79 -14.91
CA SER A 204 5.39 -8.44 -14.00
C SER A 204 6.13 -9.62 -14.59
N ALA A 205 5.80 -10.07 -15.81
CA ALA A 205 6.48 -11.17 -16.48
C ALA A 205 8.02 -10.99 -16.46
N ASP A 206 8.74 -12.07 -16.14
CA ASP A 206 10.21 -12.11 -16.05
C ASP A 206 10.82 -11.06 -15.07
N GLY A 207 10.02 -10.56 -14.13
CA GLY A 207 10.40 -9.51 -13.17
C GLY A 207 10.64 -8.14 -13.81
N LYS A 208 10.08 -7.88 -15.00
CA LYS A 208 10.22 -6.60 -15.71
C LYS A 208 9.69 -5.43 -14.89
N HIS A 209 8.53 -5.59 -14.25
CA HIS A 209 7.94 -4.55 -13.41
C HIS A 209 8.85 -4.16 -12.23
N GLY A 210 9.37 -5.12 -11.47
CA GLY A 210 10.32 -4.85 -10.38
C GLY A 210 11.57 -4.07 -10.85
N LYS A 211 12.13 -4.43 -12.00
CA LYS A 211 13.26 -3.68 -12.62
C LYS A 211 12.86 -2.25 -12.99
N SER A 212 11.66 -2.05 -13.53
CA SER A 212 11.12 -0.73 -13.85
C SER A 212 10.95 0.12 -12.59
N LYS A 213 10.39 -0.44 -11.50
CA LYS A 213 10.25 0.26 -10.22
C LYS A 213 11.61 0.63 -9.61
N LEU A 214 12.59 -0.28 -9.64
CA LEU A 214 13.96 -0.01 -9.19
C LEU A 214 14.57 1.19 -9.92
N GLN A 215 14.35 1.31 -11.23
CA GLN A 215 14.82 2.44 -12.01
C GLN A 215 14.05 3.72 -11.66
N LYS A 216 12.72 3.65 -11.54
CA LYS A 216 11.84 4.79 -11.19
C LYS A 216 12.20 5.40 -9.83
N PHE A 217 12.52 4.56 -8.84
CA PHE A 217 12.76 4.98 -7.46
C PHE A 217 14.23 5.03 -7.05
N LYS A 218 15.17 4.88 -8.01
CA LYS A 218 16.61 4.80 -7.75
C LYS A 218 17.14 5.92 -6.84
N ASP A 219 16.72 7.16 -7.07
CA ASP A 219 17.18 8.32 -6.30
C ASP A 219 16.61 8.38 -4.88
N VAL A 220 15.41 7.86 -4.67
CA VAL A 220 14.83 7.72 -3.33
C VAL A 220 15.54 6.59 -2.58
N LEU A 221 15.76 5.46 -3.25
CA LEU A 221 16.39 4.27 -2.66
C LEU A 221 17.87 4.49 -2.30
N SER A 222 18.60 5.31 -3.07
CA SER A 222 20.01 5.62 -2.78
C SER A 222 20.19 6.39 -1.47
N LYS A 223 19.23 7.27 -1.13
CA LYS A 223 19.23 8.03 0.13
C LYS A 223 18.96 7.15 1.36
N VAL A 224 18.19 6.08 1.20
CA VAL A 224 17.94 5.10 2.27
C VAL A 224 19.19 4.28 2.54
N LYS A 225 19.87 3.80 1.48
CA LYS A 225 21.14 3.05 1.61
C LYS A 225 22.29 3.85 2.22
N GLY A 226 22.26 5.18 2.16
CA GLY A 226 23.25 6.05 2.81
C GLY A 226 23.00 6.26 4.31
N LYS A 227 21.92 5.72 4.87
CA LYS A 227 21.51 5.87 6.28
C LYS A 227 21.42 4.54 7.05
N LEU A 228 21.58 3.41 6.36
CA LEU A 228 21.75 2.07 6.93
C LEU A 228 23.24 1.76 7.06
#